data_AF-A0A7C7YF13-F1
#
_entry.id   AF-A0A7C7YF13-F1
#
_cell.length_a   1.000
_cell.length_b   1.000
_cell.length_c   1.000
_cell.angle_alpha   90.00
_cell.angle_beta   90.00
_cell.angle_gamma   90.00
#
_symmetry.space_group_name_H-M   'P 1'
#
loop_
_entity.id
_entity.type
_entity.pdbx_description
1 polymer ?
#
loop_
_entity_poly.entity_id
_entity_poly.type
_entity_poly.pdbx_seq_one_letter_code
_entity_poly.pdbx_strand_id
1 'polypeptide(L)'
;MTGHVFVELAGPPGTLLDGWQVEGVNGFNGAVGPVIMLSGSIPASGLFVLADRTGGGSVFVPNADLVANFDFQNGPDSIVLRDGFGIVDAVGYGSFTSAQFFAGEGNPAPAPPGGSSVARWFADVDTDDNAADFRVLGEPTPGVLLGFGLALTAMKFRRAPGR
;
A
#
# COMPACT_ATOMS: atom_id res chain seq x y z
N MET A 1 -12.60 -8.23 4.66
CA MET A 1 -12.33 -6.87 5.16
C MET A 1 -12.45 -6.85 6.66
N THR A 2 -11.45 -6.28 7.30
CA THR A 2 -11.23 -6.37 8.75
C THR A 2 -11.21 -5.00 9.41
N GLY A 3 -11.12 -3.91 8.63
CA GLY A 3 -10.98 -2.55 9.16
C GLY A 3 -9.55 -2.22 9.61
N HIS A 4 -8.57 -3.07 9.32
CA HIS A 4 -7.17 -2.93 9.73
C HIS A 4 -6.18 -2.80 8.56
N VAL A 5 -6.66 -2.79 7.32
CA VAL A 5 -5.83 -2.75 6.11
C VAL A 5 -5.75 -1.31 5.63
N PHE A 6 -4.56 -0.87 5.21
CA PHE A 6 -4.38 0.44 4.63
C PHE A 6 -3.32 0.43 3.53
N VAL A 7 -3.39 1.43 2.64
CA VAL A 7 -2.28 1.93 1.82
C VAL A 7 -2.02 3.34 2.30
N GLU A 8 -0.76 3.70 2.40
CA GLU A 8 -0.38 5.07 2.67
C GLU A 8 0.48 5.58 1.53
N LEU A 9 0.05 6.72 1.01
CA LEU A 9 0.74 7.46 -0.02
C LEU A 9 1.47 8.61 0.62
N ALA A 10 2.59 8.96 0.00
CA ALA A 10 3.34 10.11 0.43
C ALA A 10 3.66 11.02 -0.71
N GLY A 11 3.76 12.30 -0.38
CA GLY A 11 4.08 13.31 -1.37
C GLY A 11 3.92 14.72 -0.85
N PRO A 12 4.04 15.71 -1.74
CA PRO A 12 3.93 17.10 -1.37
C PRO A 12 2.55 17.42 -0.78
N PRO A 13 2.47 18.13 0.36
CA PRO A 13 1.21 18.63 0.90
C PRO A 13 0.41 19.41 -0.14
N GLY A 14 -0.90 19.18 -0.21
CA GLY A 14 -1.81 19.80 -1.16
C GLY A 14 -1.86 19.14 -2.54
N THR A 15 -1.09 18.08 -2.79
CA THR A 15 -1.22 17.28 -4.02
C THR A 15 -2.63 16.72 -4.12
N LEU A 16 -3.35 17.06 -5.19
CA LEU A 16 -4.71 16.59 -5.44
C LEU A 16 -4.69 15.16 -5.99
N LEU A 17 -5.42 14.26 -5.34
CA LEU A 17 -5.53 12.83 -5.69
C LEU A 17 -6.84 12.51 -6.43
N ASP A 18 -7.68 13.51 -6.71
CA ASP A 18 -8.90 13.31 -7.50
C ASP A 18 -8.56 12.74 -8.88
N GLY A 19 -9.17 11.61 -9.21
CA GLY A 19 -8.94 10.89 -10.47
C GLY A 19 -7.74 9.94 -10.46
N TRP A 20 -6.99 9.89 -9.35
CA TRP A 20 -5.97 8.86 -9.14
C TRP A 20 -6.62 7.57 -8.65
N GLN A 21 -5.91 6.44 -8.74
CA GLN A 21 -6.40 5.15 -8.25
C GLN A 21 -5.30 4.26 -7.69
N VAL A 22 -5.67 3.44 -6.71
CA VAL A 22 -4.87 2.33 -6.18
C VAL A 22 -5.44 1.02 -6.69
N GLU A 23 -4.60 0.22 -7.33
CA GLU A 23 -4.96 -1.07 -7.90
C GLU A 23 -4.25 -2.22 -7.20
N GLY A 24 -4.96 -3.32 -7.01
CA GLY A 24 -4.38 -4.60 -6.68
C GLY A 24 -4.09 -5.35 -7.96
N VAL A 25 -2.94 -5.99 -8.05
CA VAL A 25 -2.58 -6.85 -9.18
C VAL A 25 -2.26 -8.23 -8.64
N ASN A 26 -3.05 -9.20 -9.08
CA ASN A 26 -2.91 -10.59 -8.65
C ASN A 26 -1.62 -11.18 -9.23
N GLY A 27 -0.69 -11.62 -8.38
CA GLY A 27 0.59 -12.14 -8.88
C GLY A 27 0.52 -13.53 -9.48
N PHE A 28 -0.61 -14.24 -9.41
CA PHE A 28 -0.80 -15.50 -10.12
C PHE A 28 -1.05 -15.30 -11.63
N ASN A 29 -1.83 -14.29 -12.01
CA ASN A 29 -2.31 -14.15 -13.39
C ASN A 29 -2.40 -12.71 -13.92
N GLY A 30 -1.97 -11.72 -13.13
CA GLY A 30 -2.05 -10.31 -13.49
C GLY A 30 -3.45 -9.70 -13.46
N ALA A 31 -4.45 -10.41 -12.89
CA ALA A 31 -5.79 -9.87 -12.76
C ALA A 31 -5.79 -8.62 -11.89
N VAL A 32 -6.34 -7.53 -12.42
CA VAL A 32 -6.44 -6.25 -11.71
C VAL A 32 -7.70 -6.24 -10.84
N GLY A 33 -7.55 -5.93 -9.57
CA GLY A 33 -8.63 -5.80 -8.60
C GLY A 33 -8.17 -6.10 -7.16
N PRO A 34 -8.73 -5.40 -6.15
CA PRO A 34 -9.67 -4.29 -6.28
C PRO A 34 -9.03 -3.01 -6.85
N VAL A 35 -9.85 -2.12 -7.42
CA VAL A 35 -9.45 -0.78 -7.88
C VAL A 35 -10.17 0.25 -7.03
N ILE A 36 -9.42 1.15 -6.42
CA ILE A 36 -9.95 2.17 -5.50
C ILE A 36 -9.63 3.55 -6.05
N MET A 37 -10.68 4.25 -6.48
CA MET A 37 -10.57 5.66 -6.85
C MET A 37 -10.22 6.49 -5.62
N LEU A 38 -9.21 7.32 -5.74
CA LEU A 38 -8.81 8.26 -4.72
C LEU A 38 -9.59 9.58 -4.86
N SER A 39 -9.63 10.31 -3.77
CA SER A 39 -10.23 11.64 -3.70
C SER A 39 -9.61 12.45 -2.58
N GLY A 40 -9.64 13.77 -2.70
CA GLY A 40 -9.05 14.68 -1.72
C GLY A 40 -7.59 14.99 -2.06
N SER A 41 -6.83 15.44 -1.06
CA SER A 41 -5.45 15.87 -1.26
C SER A 41 -4.55 15.37 -0.14
N ILE A 42 -3.25 15.22 -0.45
CA ILE A 42 -2.24 14.89 0.57
C ILE A 42 -2.26 15.98 1.67
N PRO A 43 -2.47 15.62 2.95
CA PRO A 43 -2.53 16.58 4.05
C PRO A 43 -1.20 17.29 4.32
N ALA A 44 -1.21 18.25 5.26
CA ALA A 44 0.00 18.96 5.71
C ALA A 44 1.09 18.03 6.27
N SER A 45 0.73 16.82 6.70
CA SER A 45 1.67 15.78 7.14
C SER A 45 2.52 15.23 5.99
N GLY A 46 2.09 15.38 4.73
CA GLY A 46 2.71 14.71 3.58
C GLY A 46 2.33 13.23 3.44
N LEU A 47 1.44 12.70 4.29
CA LEU A 47 1.00 11.30 4.30
C LEU A 47 -0.52 11.23 4.14
N PHE A 48 -0.98 10.48 3.14
CA PHE A 48 -2.39 10.21 2.87
C PHE A 48 -2.72 8.74 3.11
N VAL A 49 -3.61 8.45 4.04
CA VAL A 49 -3.96 7.08 4.45
C VAL A 49 -5.30 6.65 3.86
N LEU A 50 -5.25 5.67 2.96
CA LEU A 50 -6.40 4.92 2.45
C LEU A 50 -6.65 3.69 3.34
N ALA A 51 -7.75 3.64 4.07
CA ALA A 51 -8.10 2.56 5.00
C ALA A 51 -9.28 1.69 4.51
N ASP A 52 -9.25 0.39 4.83
CA ASP A 52 -10.40 -0.49 4.72
C ASP A 52 -11.36 -0.32 5.91
N ARG A 53 -12.54 -0.91 5.79
CA ARG A 53 -13.54 -0.96 6.86
C ARG A 53 -14.13 -2.36 7.00
N THR A 54 -14.65 -2.68 8.18
CA THR A 54 -15.42 -3.92 8.37
C THR A 54 -16.71 -3.89 7.56
N GLY A 55 -17.36 -5.04 7.40
CA GLY A 55 -18.71 -5.10 6.83
C GLY A 55 -19.74 -4.26 7.57
N GLY A 56 -19.53 -4.01 8.88
CA GLY A 56 -20.34 -3.11 9.71
C GLY A 56 -19.94 -1.63 9.65
N GLY A 57 -18.92 -1.29 8.85
CA GLY A 57 -18.46 0.10 8.65
C GLY A 57 -17.41 0.60 9.63
N SER A 58 -16.96 -0.22 10.60
CA SER A 58 -15.91 0.18 11.53
C SER A 58 -14.55 0.29 10.83
N VAL A 59 -13.78 1.31 11.20
CA VAL A 59 -12.40 1.55 10.75
C VAL A 59 -11.50 1.52 11.98
N PHE A 60 -10.44 0.72 11.94
CA PHE A 60 -9.47 0.56 13.01
C PHE A 60 -8.06 1.02 12.62
N VAL A 61 -7.90 1.50 11.39
CA VAL A 61 -6.70 2.21 10.93
C VAL A 61 -6.78 3.66 11.43
N PRO A 62 -5.83 4.14 12.26
CA PRO A 62 -5.83 5.53 12.69
C PRO A 62 -5.42 6.45 11.53
N ASN A 63 -5.75 7.74 11.65
CA ASN A 63 -5.38 8.78 10.69
C ASN A 63 -5.87 8.53 9.24
N ALA A 64 -6.95 7.78 9.05
CA ALA A 64 -7.50 7.54 7.72
C ALA A 64 -8.02 8.85 7.08
N ASP A 65 -7.51 9.19 5.91
CA ASP A 65 -7.96 10.31 5.08
C ASP A 65 -9.08 9.89 4.12
N LEU A 66 -9.02 8.64 3.64
CA LEU A 66 -10.04 8.04 2.80
C LEU A 66 -10.36 6.62 3.28
N VAL A 67 -11.65 6.30 3.32
CA VAL A 67 -12.13 4.98 3.71
C VAL A 67 -12.84 4.32 2.53
N ALA A 68 -12.39 3.12 2.17
CA ALA A 68 -12.98 2.35 1.09
C ALA A 68 -13.17 0.88 1.47
N ASN A 69 -13.79 0.13 0.57
CA ASN A 69 -14.11 -1.28 0.77
C ASN A 69 -13.13 -2.11 -0.07
N PHE A 70 -12.02 -2.54 0.52
CA PHE A 70 -11.03 -3.37 -0.17
C PHE A 70 -10.41 -4.45 0.69
N ASP A 71 -9.96 -5.51 0.03
CA ASP A 71 -9.24 -6.62 0.62
C ASP A 71 -8.16 -7.06 -0.39
N PHE A 72 -7.06 -6.31 -0.49
CA PHE A 72 -5.95 -6.69 -1.38
C PHE A 72 -5.39 -8.07 -1.01
N GLN A 73 -4.95 -8.83 -2.00
CA GLN A 73 -4.47 -10.20 -1.80
C GLN A 73 -3.11 -10.21 -1.07
N ASN A 74 -2.76 -11.35 -0.46
CA ASN A 74 -1.61 -11.46 0.46
C ASN A 74 -0.47 -12.32 -0.10
N GLY A 75 -0.14 -12.11 -1.38
CA GLY A 75 1.13 -12.47 -1.96
C GLY A 75 1.18 -13.80 -2.74
N PRO A 76 2.12 -13.90 -3.70
CA PRO A 76 2.83 -12.75 -4.26
C PRO A 76 1.84 -11.90 -5.07
N ASP A 77 1.82 -10.60 -4.85
CA ASP A 77 0.89 -9.65 -5.46
C ASP A 77 1.56 -8.26 -5.54
N SER A 78 0.93 -7.34 -6.27
CA SER A 78 1.40 -5.95 -6.35
C SER A 78 0.29 -4.96 -6.05
N ILE A 79 0.67 -3.81 -5.50
CA ILE A 79 -0.15 -2.61 -5.43
C ILE A 79 0.42 -1.60 -6.42
N VAL A 80 -0.45 -1.00 -7.23
CA VAL A 80 -0.04 -0.03 -8.26
C VAL A 80 -0.81 1.27 -8.04
N LEU A 81 -0.08 2.38 -7.98
CA LEU A 81 -0.64 3.73 -7.97
C LEU A 81 -0.69 4.26 -9.40
N ARG A 82 -1.84 4.79 -9.82
CA ARG A 82 -2.02 5.39 -11.14
C ARG A 82 -2.66 6.76 -11.07
N ASP A 83 -2.31 7.58 -12.03
CA ASP A 83 -2.97 8.85 -12.33
C ASP A 83 -3.53 8.85 -13.77
N GLY A 84 -3.93 10.02 -14.28
CA GLY A 84 -4.42 10.18 -15.65
C GLY A 84 -3.37 9.99 -16.75
N PHE A 85 -2.09 9.88 -16.39
CA PHE A 85 -0.95 9.78 -17.31
C PHE A 85 -0.29 8.40 -17.29
N GLY A 86 -0.44 7.60 -16.24
CA GLY A 86 0.08 6.25 -16.19
C GLY A 86 0.27 5.69 -14.79
N ILE A 87 1.28 4.82 -14.65
CA ILE A 87 1.75 4.33 -13.36
C ILE A 87 2.61 5.42 -12.75
N VAL A 88 2.33 5.76 -11.49
CA VAL A 88 3.09 6.72 -10.69
C VAL A 88 4.14 6.01 -9.85
N ASP A 89 3.76 4.90 -9.20
CA ASP A 89 4.60 4.08 -8.33
C ASP A 89 3.98 2.67 -8.25
N ALA A 90 4.81 1.64 -8.10
CA ALA A 90 4.33 0.28 -7.91
C ALA A 90 5.20 -0.56 -6.97
N VAL A 91 4.51 -1.34 -6.14
CA VAL A 91 5.14 -2.20 -5.14
C VAL A 91 4.62 -3.62 -5.24
N GLY A 92 5.51 -4.53 -5.62
CA GLY A 92 5.26 -5.97 -5.57
C GLY A 92 5.93 -6.58 -4.34
N TYR A 93 5.23 -7.48 -3.65
CA TYR A 93 5.74 -8.11 -2.42
C TYR A 93 5.55 -9.62 -2.40
N GLY A 94 6.49 -10.30 -1.75
CA GLY A 94 6.54 -11.76 -1.67
C GLY A 94 7.45 -12.39 -2.71
N SER A 95 7.34 -13.70 -2.88
CA SER A 95 8.23 -14.46 -3.76
C SER A 95 7.52 -14.75 -5.08
N PHE A 96 8.01 -14.15 -6.15
CA PHE A 96 7.53 -14.37 -7.52
C PHE A 96 8.45 -15.39 -8.23
N THR A 97 7.85 -16.42 -8.81
CA THR A 97 8.49 -17.32 -9.78
C THR A 97 8.35 -16.75 -11.19
N SER A 98 9.07 -17.31 -12.15
CA SER A 98 8.98 -16.90 -13.56
C SER A 98 7.60 -17.13 -14.22
N ALA A 99 6.74 -17.95 -13.59
CA ALA A 99 5.38 -18.19 -14.07
C ALA A 99 4.35 -17.21 -13.47
N GLN A 100 4.76 -16.37 -12.52
CA GLN A 100 3.90 -15.42 -11.82
C GLN A 100 4.03 -14.02 -12.44
N PHE A 101 3.00 -13.21 -12.28
CA PHE A 101 2.92 -11.86 -12.82
C PHE A 101 3.40 -10.84 -11.79
N PHE A 102 4.57 -10.25 -12.01
CA PHE A 102 5.10 -9.19 -11.17
C PHE A 102 4.76 -7.82 -11.78
N ALA A 103 4.13 -6.95 -10.99
CA ALA A 103 3.76 -5.59 -11.41
C ALA A 103 4.36 -4.50 -10.51
N GLY A 104 5.38 -4.85 -9.73
CA GLY A 104 6.17 -3.89 -8.95
C GLY A 104 7.39 -3.38 -9.73
N GLU A 105 8.25 -2.67 -9.02
CA GLU A 105 9.51 -2.12 -9.54
C GLU A 105 10.69 -3.02 -9.17
N GLY A 106 11.59 -3.24 -10.12
CA GLY A 106 12.80 -4.05 -9.92
C GLY A 106 12.53 -5.43 -9.33
N ASN A 107 13.02 -5.67 -8.12
CA ASN A 107 12.84 -6.92 -7.39
C ASN A 107 11.74 -6.79 -6.33
N PRO A 108 11.02 -7.87 -5.97
CA PRO A 108 9.93 -7.78 -5.01
C PRO A 108 10.40 -7.45 -3.59
N ALA A 109 9.62 -6.61 -2.91
CA ALA A 109 9.74 -6.38 -1.48
C ALA A 109 9.50 -7.67 -0.67
N PRO A 110 10.02 -7.77 0.56
CA PRO A 110 9.69 -8.88 1.45
C PRO A 110 8.18 -8.97 1.71
N ALA A 111 7.64 -10.18 1.89
CA ALA A 111 6.25 -10.32 2.35
C ALA A 111 6.16 -9.98 3.85
N PRO A 112 5.28 -9.05 4.27
CA PRO A 112 5.08 -8.78 5.69
C PRO A 112 4.35 -9.94 6.36
N PRO A 113 4.74 -10.36 7.58
CA PRO A 113 3.93 -11.25 8.39
C PRO A 113 2.61 -10.55 8.82
N GLY A 114 1.61 -11.34 9.18
CA GLY A 114 0.40 -10.79 9.79
C GLY A 114 0.75 -10.11 11.11
N GLY A 115 0.31 -8.86 11.31
CA GLY A 115 0.83 -8.04 12.40
C GLY A 115 1.61 -6.82 11.92
N SER A 116 2.10 -6.85 10.68
CA SER A 116 3.13 -5.94 10.19
C SER A 116 2.73 -5.25 8.90
N SER A 117 3.59 -4.34 8.45
CA SER A 117 3.45 -3.63 7.17
C SER A 117 4.76 -3.66 6.39
N VAL A 118 4.71 -3.34 5.10
CA VAL A 118 5.88 -3.06 4.27
C VAL A 118 5.93 -1.56 4.00
N ALA A 119 7.05 -0.92 4.32
CA ALA A 119 7.23 0.52 4.16
C ALA A 119 8.55 0.81 3.45
N ARG A 120 8.54 1.85 2.60
CA ARG A 120 9.75 2.41 1.98
C ARG A 120 10.70 2.90 3.09
N TRP A 121 11.91 2.37 3.17
CA TRP A 121 12.91 2.58 4.23
C TRP A 121 13.41 4.03 4.32
N PHE A 122 13.44 4.72 3.19
CA PHE A 122 13.53 6.18 3.11
C PHE A 122 12.52 6.68 2.08
N ALA A 123 11.65 7.58 2.51
CA ALA A 123 10.58 8.26 1.79
C ALA A 123 10.98 8.83 0.45
N ASP A 124 12.14 9.46 0.45
CA ASP A 124 12.71 10.23 -0.64
C ASP A 124 13.67 9.39 -1.49
N VAL A 125 13.78 8.08 -1.18
CA VAL A 125 14.62 7.14 -1.92
C VAL A 125 13.73 6.18 -2.69
N ASP A 126 13.75 6.38 -4.00
CA ASP A 126 13.15 5.50 -4.98
C ASP A 126 14.22 5.08 -5.97
N THR A 127 14.66 3.82 -5.86
CA THR A 127 15.72 3.26 -6.71
C THR A 127 15.15 2.44 -7.85
N ASP A 128 13.83 2.49 -8.05
CA ASP A 128 13.07 1.63 -8.96
C ASP A 128 13.26 0.13 -8.64
N ASP A 129 13.48 -0.21 -7.36
CA ASP A 129 13.64 -1.60 -6.89
C ASP A 129 12.99 -1.79 -5.52
N ASN A 130 11.85 -2.51 -5.49
CA ASN A 130 11.11 -2.67 -4.24
C ASN A 130 11.89 -3.43 -3.16
N ALA A 131 12.80 -4.35 -3.52
CA ALA A 131 13.63 -5.06 -2.56
C ALA A 131 14.69 -4.16 -1.93
N ALA A 132 15.20 -3.18 -2.68
CA ALA A 132 16.13 -2.18 -2.17
C ALA A 132 15.42 -1.16 -1.28
N ASP A 133 14.21 -0.75 -1.68
CA ASP A 133 13.52 0.40 -1.09
C ASP A 133 12.61 0.04 0.07
N PHE A 134 12.03 -1.17 0.12
CA PHE A 134 11.01 -1.52 1.10
C PHE A 134 11.49 -2.52 2.16
N ARG A 135 11.02 -2.31 3.40
CA ARG A 135 11.32 -3.18 4.55
C ARG A 135 10.05 -3.49 5.34
N VAL A 136 10.09 -4.59 6.08
CA VAL A 136 9.01 -4.95 7.01
C VAL A 136 9.12 -4.10 8.26
N LEU A 137 8.01 -3.45 8.62
CA LEU A 137 7.82 -2.82 9.93
C LEU A 137 6.97 -3.75 10.81
N GLY A 138 7.54 -4.14 11.94
CA GLY A 138 6.87 -4.99 12.93
C GLY A 138 5.54 -4.40 13.39
N GLU A 139 5.52 -3.08 13.63
CA GLU A 139 4.34 -2.29 13.97
C GLU A 139 4.02 -1.31 12.84
N PRO A 140 2.79 -1.27 12.31
CA PRO A 140 2.41 -0.29 11.31
C PRO A 140 2.21 1.10 11.90
N THR A 141 2.45 2.11 11.07
CA THR A 141 2.49 3.50 11.51
C THR A 141 1.69 4.44 10.59
N PRO A 142 0.42 4.11 10.28
CA PRO A 142 -0.38 4.91 9.34
C PRO A 142 -0.54 6.36 9.82
N GLY A 143 -0.22 7.29 8.93
CA GLY A 143 -0.26 8.73 9.13
C GLY A 143 0.82 9.26 10.09
N VAL A 144 1.82 8.45 10.44
CA VAL A 144 2.87 8.83 11.39
C VAL A 144 4.22 8.89 10.68
N LEU A 145 4.77 10.10 10.58
CA LEU A 145 6.16 10.30 10.18
C LEU A 145 7.08 9.70 11.26
N LEU A 146 7.70 8.57 10.95
CA LEU A 146 8.85 8.12 11.73
C LEU A 146 10.03 9.04 11.41
N GLY A 147 10.79 9.43 12.43
CA GLY A 147 11.84 10.48 12.39
C GLY A 147 13.04 10.25 11.46
N PHE A 148 12.90 9.38 10.46
CA PHE A 148 13.87 9.09 9.41
C PHE A 148 13.30 9.24 7.99
N GLY A 149 12.11 9.82 7.83
CA GLY A 149 11.49 10.06 6.53
C GLY A 149 11.11 8.75 5.84
N LEU A 150 9.94 8.18 6.11
CA LEU A 150 9.38 7.01 5.41
C LEU A 150 8.16 7.45 4.61
N ALA A 151 8.06 7.05 3.34
CA ALA A 151 6.98 7.52 2.45
C ALA A 151 6.92 6.80 1.08
N LEU A 152 6.38 5.60 1.08
CA LEU A 152 5.32 5.01 0.24
C LEU A 152 5.10 3.65 0.91
N THR A 153 3.90 3.35 1.41
CA THR A 153 3.70 2.18 2.27
C THR A 153 2.72 1.20 1.61
N ALA A 154 3.25 0.06 1.18
CA ALA A 154 2.50 -1.06 0.65
C ALA A 154 1.98 -1.98 1.77
N MET A 155 0.66 -2.12 1.83
CA MET A 155 -0.18 -3.25 2.30
C MET A 155 0.51 -4.59 2.69
N LYS A 156 0.03 -5.45 3.61
CA LYS A 156 -1.25 -5.62 4.36
C LYS A 156 -1.13 -6.71 5.45
N PHE A 157 -2.03 -6.68 6.44
CA PHE A 157 -2.26 -7.72 7.45
C PHE A 157 -3.09 -8.94 6.99
N ARG A 158 -2.68 -10.13 7.45
CA ARG A 158 -3.51 -11.35 7.53
C ARG A 158 -3.93 -11.61 8.98
N ARG A 159 -5.19 -12.02 9.15
CA ARG A 159 -5.89 -12.39 10.40
C ARG A 159 -4.98 -13.22 11.33
N ALA A 160 -4.93 -12.88 12.62
CA ALA A 160 -4.41 -13.80 13.62
C ALA A 160 -5.11 -15.17 13.48
N PRO A 161 -4.40 -16.31 13.50
CA PRO A 161 -5.07 -17.59 13.64
C PRO A 161 -5.69 -17.63 15.04
N GLY A 162 -7.02 -17.54 15.14
CA GLY A 162 -7.74 -17.75 16.39
C GLY A 162 -8.68 -16.63 16.83
N ARG A 163 -9.73 -16.38 16.05
CA ARG A 163 -11.15 -16.37 16.47
C ARG A 163 -12.04 -16.15 15.25
#